data_AF-A0A2Z6MM09-F1
#
_entry.id   AF-A0A2Z6MM09-F1
#
_cell.length_a   1.000
_cell.length_b   1.000
_cell.length_c   1.000
_cell.angle_alpha   90.00
_cell.angle_beta   90.00
_cell.angle_gamma   90.00
#
_symmetry.space_group_name_H-M   'P 1'
#
loop_
_entity.id
_entity.type
_entity.pdbx_description
1 polymer ?
#
loop_
_entity_poly.entity_id
_entity_poly.type
_entity_poly.pdbx_seq_one_letter_code
_entity_poly.pdbx_strand_id
1 'polypeptide(L)'
;MGIKDLLRFMKPYVEPIHIKNYAGKRLILIHFSKSAAYSCSMELCLDSDSEKKLRYIEYFMHRVNLLRYYKVTPVVVFDGGNVPCKAATEKERNKKRHAYRELAMNKLKEGNVNAASELFQRAVNITPVMAHKLIQTLKSENIEFVVAPYEADAQLAYLSHLETEKGGIAAVITEDSDLIAYGCPAVIFKMDREGNGERIELEKVFSAVSCKPSFRNFDMKLFTGMCVLAGCDFLPSVPGIGVARAHALVSKYRNIDRILSVLKFEKGDQMLEDYAKSFNDALAVFQHARIYDINTKELKHMKPLPENFLESLNENLDFLGPYP
;
A
#
# COMPACT_ATOMS: atom_id res chain seq x y z
N MET A 1 -5.43 2.79 4.05
CA MET A 1 -5.63 1.50 3.36
C MET A 1 -4.58 0.54 3.93
N GLY A 2 -4.63 -0.76 3.64
CA GLY A 2 -3.69 -1.72 4.21
C GLY A 2 -3.98 -2.15 5.66
N ILE A 3 -2.93 -2.43 6.43
CA ILE A 3 -2.99 -2.99 7.80
C ILE A 3 -3.77 -2.06 8.75
N LYS A 4 -4.86 -2.58 9.28
CA LYS A 4 -5.81 -1.82 10.09
C LYS A 4 -5.15 -1.30 11.39
N ASP A 5 -5.37 -0.01 11.66
CA ASP A 5 -4.89 0.71 12.86
C ASP A 5 -3.36 0.77 13.04
N LEU A 6 -2.56 0.33 12.05
CA LEU A 6 -1.09 0.32 12.16
C LEU A 6 -0.52 1.73 12.35
N LEU A 7 -0.91 2.70 11.52
CA LEU A 7 -0.41 4.07 11.63
C LEU A 7 -0.77 4.71 12.99
N ARG A 8 -1.96 4.41 13.53
CA ARG A 8 -2.38 4.87 14.86
C ARG A 8 -1.52 4.23 15.96
N PHE A 9 -1.22 2.94 15.83
CA PHE A 9 -0.34 2.20 16.75
C PHE A 9 1.11 2.71 16.70
N MET A 10 1.57 3.13 15.52
CA MET A 10 2.90 3.66 15.28
C MET A 10 3.04 5.18 15.51
N LYS A 11 1.99 5.86 15.98
CA LYS A 11 2.01 7.31 16.26
C LYS A 11 3.26 7.83 17.01
N PRO A 12 3.84 7.11 17.99
CA PRO A 12 5.07 7.55 18.67
C PRO A 12 6.32 7.65 17.77
N TYR A 13 6.28 7.04 16.59
CA TYR A 13 7.35 7.03 15.59
C TYR A 13 7.08 8.00 14.43
N VAL A 14 5.95 8.70 14.48
CA VAL A 14 5.56 9.66 13.44
C VAL A 14 6.22 10.99 13.73
N GLU A 15 6.98 11.48 12.77
CA GLU A 15 7.64 12.79 12.82
C GLU A 15 6.97 13.74 11.81
N PRO A 16 6.60 14.97 12.20
CA PRO A 16 6.14 15.96 11.23
C PRO A 16 7.31 16.36 10.32
N ILE A 17 7.06 16.43 9.01
CA ILE A 17 8.05 16.84 8.02
C ILE A 17 7.46 17.82 7.02
N HIS A 18 8.35 18.45 6.25
CA HIS A 18 7.99 19.18 5.05
C HIS A 18 8.83 18.67 3.87
N ILE A 19 8.21 18.50 2.71
CA ILE A 19 8.87 18.03 1.47
C ILE A 19 10.10 18.82 1.02
N LYS A 20 10.24 20.09 1.43
CA LYS A 20 11.43 20.91 1.13
C LYS A 20 12.73 20.29 1.67
N ASN A 21 12.62 19.47 2.71
CA ASN A 21 13.75 18.75 3.31
C ASN A 21 14.30 17.65 2.38
N TYR A 22 13.62 17.36 1.27
CA TYR A 22 14.02 16.40 0.25
C TYR A 22 14.50 17.07 -1.06
N ALA A 23 14.76 18.38 -1.05
CA ALA A 23 15.31 19.07 -2.21
C ALA A 23 16.57 18.35 -2.75
N GLY A 24 16.65 18.18 -4.07
CA GLY A 24 17.71 17.42 -4.74
C GLY A 24 17.57 15.90 -4.67
N LYS A 25 16.58 15.37 -3.94
CA LYS A 25 16.31 13.93 -3.85
C LYS A 25 15.18 13.52 -4.79
N ARG A 26 15.15 12.22 -5.10
CA ARG A 26 14.04 11.54 -5.79
C ARG A 26 13.02 11.09 -4.74
N LEU A 27 11.76 11.46 -4.91
CA LEU A 27 10.64 11.01 -4.07
C LEU A 27 9.58 10.36 -4.96
N ILE A 28 9.04 9.22 -4.54
CA ILE A 28 7.94 8.59 -5.27
C ILE A 28 6.61 9.04 -4.70
N LEU A 29 5.74 9.53 -5.58
CA LEU A 29 4.31 9.62 -5.34
C LEU A 29 3.67 8.32 -5.82
N ILE A 30 2.97 7.61 -4.92
CA ILE A 30 2.15 6.48 -5.38
C ILE A 30 1.04 7.02 -6.28
N HIS A 31 0.78 6.32 -7.39
CA HIS A 31 -0.39 6.57 -8.21
C HIS A 31 -1.67 6.48 -7.39
N PHE A 32 -2.51 7.51 -7.54
CA PHE A 32 -3.94 7.50 -7.22
C PHE A 32 -4.35 7.08 -5.80
N SER A 33 -4.09 7.94 -4.83
CA SER A 33 -4.95 7.92 -3.63
C SER A 33 -6.40 8.17 -4.05
N LYS A 34 -7.34 7.38 -3.51
CA LYS A 34 -8.80 7.62 -3.61
C LYS A 34 -9.16 9.08 -3.33
N SER A 35 -8.36 9.77 -2.52
CA SER A 35 -8.47 11.20 -2.25
C SER A 35 -8.52 12.08 -3.51
N ALA A 36 -7.79 11.73 -4.57
CA ALA A 36 -7.82 12.46 -5.84
C ALA A 36 -9.17 12.32 -6.56
N ALA A 37 -9.82 11.16 -6.43
CA ALA A 37 -11.14 10.93 -6.99
C ALA A 37 -12.28 11.56 -6.18
N TYR A 38 -12.05 11.94 -4.92
CA TYR A 38 -13.11 12.50 -4.07
C TYR A 38 -13.65 13.84 -4.59
N SER A 39 -12.82 14.63 -5.27
CA SER A 39 -13.25 15.92 -5.85
C SER A 39 -14.16 15.79 -7.06
N CYS A 40 -14.28 14.60 -7.64
CA CYS A 40 -15.12 14.30 -8.80
C CYS A 40 -15.82 12.93 -8.66
N SER A 41 -16.09 12.50 -7.43
CA SER A 41 -16.61 11.16 -7.14
C SER A 41 -17.98 10.93 -7.76
N MET A 42 -18.81 11.97 -7.77
CA MET A 42 -20.15 11.95 -8.34
C MET A 42 -20.09 11.86 -9.86
N GLU A 43 -19.26 12.67 -10.52
CA GLU A 43 -19.08 12.64 -11.97
C GLU A 43 -18.48 11.32 -12.45
N LEU A 44 -17.49 10.78 -11.72
CA LEU A 44 -16.89 9.48 -12.01
C LEU A 44 -17.90 8.34 -11.82
N CYS A 45 -18.73 8.40 -10.77
CA CYS A 45 -19.76 7.39 -10.55
C CYS A 45 -20.88 7.50 -11.59
N LEU A 46 -21.40 8.70 -11.88
CA LEU A 46 -22.51 8.88 -12.79
C LEU A 46 -22.13 8.73 -14.26
N ASP A 47 -20.85 8.51 -14.55
CA ASP A 47 -20.29 8.45 -15.89
C ASP A 47 -20.68 9.68 -16.75
N SER A 48 -20.71 10.87 -16.15
CA SER A 48 -21.06 12.10 -16.87
C SER A 48 -19.97 12.56 -17.85
N ASP A 49 -20.28 13.00 -19.06
CA ASP A 49 -19.24 13.51 -20.00
C ASP A 49 -18.64 14.87 -19.62
N SER A 50 -18.79 15.29 -18.37
CA SER A 50 -18.29 16.57 -17.89
C SER A 50 -16.77 16.56 -17.74
N GLU A 51 -16.13 17.65 -18.17
CA GLU A 51 -14.71 17.94 -17.88
C GLU A 51 -14.38 17.92 -16.38
N LYS A 52 -15.38 18.12 -15.50
CA LYS A 52 -15.23 17.98 -14.05
C LYS A 52 -14.71 16.61 -13.62
N LYS A 53 -14.89 15.56 -14.45
CA LYS A 53 -14.27 14.24 -14.23
C LYS A 53 -12.74 14.32 -14.22
N LEU A 54 -12.11 15.31 -14.85
CA LEU A 54 -10.64 15.42 -14.93
C LEU A 54 -10.00 16.10 -13.72
N ARG A 55 -10.78 16.57 -12.74
CA ARG A 55 -10.28 17.21 -11.51
C ARG A 55 -9.30 16.33 -10.73
N TYR A 56 -9.38 15.00 -10.85
CA TYR A 56 -8.39 14.11 -10.25
C TYR A 56 -6.99 14.29 -10.85
N ILE A 57 -6.89 14.63 -12.15
CA ILE A 57 -5.62 14.91 -12.83
C ILE A 57 -5.05 16.21 -12.28
N GLU A 58 -5.86 17.27 -12.21
CA GLU A 58 -5.44 18.56 -11.63
C GLU A 58 -4.95 18.39 -10.18
N TYR A 59 -5.70 17.64 -9.38
CA TYR A 59 -5.33 17.33 -8.00
C TYR A 59 -3.97 16.59 -7.92
N PHE A 60 -3.77 15.60 -8.79
CA PHE A 60 -2.53 14.84 -8.82
C PHE A 60 -1.35 15.70 -9.29
N MET A 61 -1.55 16.47 -10.37
CA MET A 61 -0.53 17.34 -10.95
C MET A 61 -0.16 18.48 -10.01
N HIS A 62 -1.08 19.00 -9.18
CA HIS A 62 -0.75 19.94 -8.12
C HIS A 62 0.33 19.38 -7.19
N ARG A 63 0.18 18.13 -6.73
CA ARG A 63 1.16 17.46 -5.86
C ARG A 63 2.50 17.24 -6.57
N VAL A 64 2.47 16.83 -7.84
CA VAL A 64 3.69 16.66 -8.63
C VAL A 64 4.42 18.00 -8.80
N ASN A 65 3.70 19.06 -9.14
CA ASN A 65 4.25 20.39 -9.33
C ASN A 65 4.77 21.00 -8.03
N LEU A 66 4.14 20.69 -6.90
CA LEU A 66 4.63 21.06 -5.58
C LEU A 66 6.01 20.43 -5.28
N LEU A 67 6.20 19.15 -5.62
CA LEU A 67 7.51 18.50 -5.52
C LEU A 67 8.55 19.19 -6.42
N ARG A 68 8.20 19.45 -7.70
CA ARG A 68 9.09 20.16 -8.63
C ARG A 68 9.47 21.55 -8.14
N TYR A 69 8.52 22.28 -7.54
CA TYR A 69 8.73 23.60 -6.96
C TYR A 69 9.83 23.57 -5.88
N TYR A 70 9.77 22.59 -4.97
CA TYR A 70 10.80 22.36 -3.94
C TYR A 70 12.04 21.60 -4.44
N LYS A 71 12.26 21.50 -5.75
CA LYS A 71 13.41 20.82 -6.38
C LYS A 71 13.53 19.35 -6.00
N VAL A 72 12.40 18.72 -5.73
CA VAL A 72 12.28 17.27 -5.58
C VAL A 72 11.97 16.67 -6.96
N THR A 73 12.63 15.57 -7.32
CA THR A 73 12.30 14.84 -8.55
C THR A 73 11.14 13.87 -8.28
N PRO A 74 9.95 14.10 -8.85
CA PRO A 74 8.82 13.20 -8.68
C PRO A 74 8.95 11.98 -9.59
N VAL A 75 8.68 10.81 -9.04
CA VAL A 75 8.48 9.57 -9.79
C VAL A 75 7.10 9.04 -9.44
N VAL A 76 6.37 8.47 -10.40
CA VAL A 76 5.01 7.95 -10.17
C VAL A 76 4.95 6.45 -10.44
N VAL A 77 4.43 5.67 -9.50
CA VAL A 77 4.28 4.20 -9.68
C VAL A 77 2.80 3.83 -9.70
N PHE A 78 2.37 3.17 -10.77
CA PHE A 78 1.01 2.70 -11.02
C PHE A 78 0.87 1.21 -10.70
N ASP A 79 -0.29 0.81 -10.18
CA ASP A 79 -0.68 -0.60 -10.14
C ASP A 79 -0.87 -1.16 -11.56
N GLY A 80 -0.58 -2.45 -11.71
CA GLY A 80 -0.78 -3.24 -12.92
C GLY A 80 -1.86 -4.29 -12.75
N GLY A 81 -1.50 -5.55 -12.93
CA GLY A 81 -2.40 -6.69 -12.85
C GLY A 81 -2.87 -7.02 -11.44
N ASN A 82 -3.94 -7.82 -11.34
CA ASN A 82 -4.41 -8.33 -10.06
C ASN A 82 -3.58 -9.54 -9.62
N VAL A 83 -3.24 -9.60 -8.33
CA VAL A 83 -2.57 -10.76 -7.74
C VAL A 83 -3.62 -11.76 -7.21
N PRO A 84 -3.47 -13.08 -7.45
CA PRO A 84 -4.44 -14.08 -7.00
C PRO A 84 -4.74 -14.05 -5.49
N CYS A 85 -3.73 -13.85 -4.63
CA CYS A 85 -3.91 -13.82 -3.17
C CYS A 85 -4.78 -12.64 -2.69
N LYS A 86 -4.88 -11.56 -3.48
CA LYS A 86 -5.69 -10.37 -3.16
C LYS A 86 -7.11 -10.46 -3.75
N ALA A 87 -7.44 -11.50 -4.51
CA ALA A 87 -8.71 -11.64 -5.21
C ALA A 87 -9.93 -11.59 -4.28
N ALA A 88 -9.85 -12.20 -3.09
CA ALA A 88 -10.92 -12.16 -2.10
C ALA A 88 -11.20 -10.73 -1.61
N THR A 89 -10.15 -9.98 -1.31
CA THR A 89 -10.20 -8.59 -0.87
C THR A 89 -10.76 -7.67 -1.96
N GLU A 90 -10.35 -7.86 -3.22
CA GLU A 90 -10.90 -7.07 -4.33
C GLU A 90 -12.38 -7.40 -4.62
N LYS A 91 -12.79 -8.67 -4.48
CA LYS A 91 -14.19 -9.06 -4.58
C LYS A 91 -15.05 -8.40 -3.51
N GLU A 92 -14.59 -8.40 -2.26
CA GLU A 92 -15.21 -7.71 -1.14
C GLU A 92 -15.32 -6.19 -1.37
N ARG A 93 -14.23 -5.57 -1.82
CA ARG A 93 -14.19 -4.13 -2.15
C ARG A 93 -15.17 -3.82 -3.27
N ASN A 94 -15.25 -4.65 -4.31
CA ASN A 94 -16.17 -4.47 -5.42
C ASN A 94 -17.64 -4.55 -4.98
N LYS A 95 -17.98 -5.54 -4.14
CA LYS A 95 -19.33 -5.68 -3.56
C LYS A 95 -19.72 -4.45 -2.74
N LYS A 96 -18.81 -3.95 -1.88
CA LYS A 96 -19.04 -2.74 -1.07
C LYS A 96 -19.21 -1.49 -1.94
N ARG A 97 -18.40 -1.32 -3.00
CA ARG A 97 -18.54 -0.21 -3.95
C ARG A 97 -19.91 -0.21 -4.64
N HIS A 98 -20.38 -1.38 -5.09
CA HIS A 98 -21.71 -1.51 -5.70
C HIS A 98 -22.82 -1.12 -4.73
N ALA A 99 -22.78 -1.64 -3.51
CA ALA A 99 -23.77 -1.30 -2.47
C ALA A 99 -23.78 0.20 -2.15
N TYR A 100 -22.60 0.83 -2.00
CA TYR A 100 -22.52 2.28 -1.77
C TYR A 100 -23.03 3.10 -2.95
N ARG A 101 -22.80 2.63 -4.18
CA ARG A 101 -23.34 3.25 -5.40
C ARG A 101 -24.87 3.24 -5.38
N GLU A 102 -25.49 2.11 -5.07
CA GLU A 102 -26.95 2.01 -5.00
C GLU A 102 -27.55 2.93 -3.92
N LEU A 103 -26.92 2.96 -2.74
CA LEU A 103 -27.31 3.87 -1.66
C LEU A 103 -27.16 5.34 -2.07
N ALA A 104 -26.08 5.70 -2.77
CA ALA A 104 -25.86 7.04 -3.28
C ALA A 104 -26.94 7.46 -4.28
N MET A 105 -27.31 6.54 -5.20
CA MET A 105 -28.38 6.77 -6.17
C MET A 105 -29.73 6.99 -5.50
N ASN A 106 -30.05 6.25 -4.45
CA ASN A 106 -31.28 6.46 -3.68
C ASN A 106 -31.29 7.84 -3.01
N LYS A 107 -30.20 8.25 -2.39
CA LYS A 107 -30.08 9.60 -1.80
C LYS A 107 -30.18 10.71 -2.84
N LEU A 108 -29.69 10.48 -4.05
CA LEU A 108 -29.82 11.41 -5.15
C LEU A 108 -31.28 11.55 -5.62
N LYS A 109 -32.04 10.44 -5.69
CA LYS A 109 -33.48 10.44 -6.00
C LYS A 109 -34.31 11.17 -4.93
N GLU A 110 -33.88 11.11 -3.67
CA GLU A 110 -34.47 11.88 -2.56
C GLU A 110 -34.11 13.38 -2.61
N GLY A 111 -33.26 13.82 -3.55
CA GLY A 111 -32.79 15.21 -3.66
C GLY A 111 -31.66 15.57 -2.67
N ASN A 112 -31.15 14.61 -1.88
CA ASN A 112 -30.07 14.85 -0.93
C ASN A 112 -28.70 14.65 -1.58
N VAL A 113 -28.25 15.69 -2.30
CA VAL A 113 -26.98 15.68 -3.05
C VAL A 113 -25.76 15.52 -2.14
N ASN A 114 -25.77 16.12 -0.94
CA ASN A 114 -24.63 16.06 -0.02
C ASN A 114 -24.40 14.63 0.49
N ALA A 115 -25.45 13.96 0.95
CA ALA A 115 -25.36 12.56 1.39
C ALA A 115 -25.00 11.62 0.23
N ALA A 116 -25.52 11.88 -0.97
CA ALA A 116 -25.16 11.13 -2.16
C ALA A 116 -23.66 11.27 -2.50
N SER A 117 -23.11 12.48 -2.42
CA SER A 117 -21.69 12.76 -2.70
C SER A 117 -20.75 11.97 -1.77
N GLU A 118 -21.03 11.93 -0.46
CA GLU A 118 -20.26 11.15 0.51
C GLU A 118 -20.29 9.64 0.21
N LEU A 119 -21.45 9.12 -0.18
CA LEU A 119 -21.59 7.72 -0.56
C LEU A 119 -20.89 7.42 -1.89
N PHE A 120 -20.94 8.35 -2.85
CA PHE A 120 -20.18 8.23 -4.09
C PHE A 120 -18.67 8.20 -3.84
N GLN A 121 -18.14 8.99 -2.92
CA GLN A 121 -16.71 8.92 -2.54
C GLN A 121 -16.29 7.50 -2.10
N ARG A 122 -17.19 6.76 -1.43
CA ARG A 122 -16.95 5.36 -1.03
C ARG A 122 -17.17 4.36 -2.16
N ALA A 123 -17.94 4.73 -3.18
CA ALA A 123 -18.27 3.90 -4.33
C ALA A 123 -17.28 4.03 -5.51
N VAL A 124 -16.48 5.10 -5.57
CA VAL A 124 -15.52 5.34 -6.66
C VAL A 124 -14.60 4.13 -6.84
N ASN A 125 -14.53 3.67 -8.09
CA ASN A 125 -13.54 2.71 -8.57
C ASN A 125 -12.50 3.43 -9.43
N ILE A 126 -11.22 3.14 -9.21
CA ILE A 126 -10.14 3.64 -10.06
C ILE A 126 -9.98 2.67 -11.22
N THR A 127 -10.04 3.17 -12.45
CA THR A 127 -10.01 2.33 -13.66
C THR A 127 -8.69 2.47 -14.41
N PRO A 128 -8.28 1.46 -15.20
CA PRO A 128 -7.12 1.57 -16.08
C PRO A 128 -7.19 2.73 -17.06
N VAL A 129 -8.40 3.14 -17.47
CA VAL A 129 -8.60 4.31 -18.35
C VAL A 129 -8.24 5.61 -17.64
N MET A 130 -8.60 5.75 -16.36
CA MET A 130 -8.20 6.92 -15.55
C MET A 130 -6.68 6.97 -15.37
N ALA A 131 -6.06 5.81 -15.08
CA ALA A 131 -4.61 5.67 -15.01
C ALA A 131 -3.94 6.08 -16.33
N HIS A 132 -4.46 5.59 -17.46
CA HIS A 132 -3.93 5.89 -18.79
C HIS A 132 -3.96 7.39 -19.12
N LYS A 133 -5.07 8.08 -18.82
CA LYS A 133 -5.17 9.55 -19.01
C LYS A 133 -4.15 10.31 -18.17
N LEU A 134 -3.92 9.87 -16.93
CA LEU A 134 -2.88 10.46 -16.10
C LEU A 134 -1.48 10.17 -16.67
N ILE A 135 -1.19 8.94 -17.12
CA ILE A 135 0.07 8.58 -17.77
C ILE A 135 0.33 9.47 -19.00
N GLN A 136 -0.68 9.73 -19.82
CA GLN A 136 -0.55 10.66 -20.96
C GLN A 136 -0.15 12.06 -20.52
N THR A 137 -0.75 12.56 -19.42
CA THR A 137 -0.41 13.87 -18.84
C THR A 137 1.01 13.89 -18.28
N LEU A 138 1.44 12.84 -17.59
CA LEU A 138 2.81 12.72 -17.08
C LEU A 138 3.83 12.68 -18.22
N LYS A 139 3.52 11.98 -19.32
CA LYS A 139 4.35 11.94 -20.53
C LYS A 139 4.52 13.33 -21.15
N SER A 140 3.44 14.10 -21.31
CA SER A 140 3.54 15.45 -21.89
C SER A 140 4.35 16.42 -21.03
N GLU A 141 4.37 16.20 -19.71
CA GLU A 141 5.10 17.01 -18.73
C GLU A 141 6.52 16.48 -18.43
N ASN A 142 6.95 15.41 -19.12
CA ASN A 142 8.24 14.73 -18.92
C ASN A 142 8.46 14.28 -17.47
N ILE A 143 7.41 13.75 -16.82
CA ILE A 143 7.49 13.18 -15.47
C ILE A 143 7.74 11.68 -15.57
N GLU A 144 8.70 11.19 -14.79
CA GLU A 144 9.05 9.78 -14.72
C GLU A 144 7.92 8.96 -14.09
N PHE A 145 7.58 7.82 -14.70
CA PHE A 145 6.61 6.89 -14.17
C PHE A 145 6.95 5.44 -14.48
N VAL A 146 6.39 4.54 -13.68
CA VAL A 146 6.53 3.09 -13.78
C VAL A 146 5.16 2.46 -13.60
N VAL A 147 4.83 1.46 -14.42
CA VAL A 147 3.67 0.60 -14.17
C VAL A 147 4.20 -0.69 -13.57
N ALA A 148 3.84 -0.97 -12.31
CA ALA A 148 4.18 -2.23 -11.67
C ALA A 148 3.50 -3.38 -12.43
N PRO A 149 4.09 -4.59 -12.47
CA PRO A 149 3.42 -5.74 -13.06
C PRO A 149 2.15 -6.11 -12.29
N TYR A 150 2.16 -5.86 -10.98
CA TYR A 150 1.07 -6.12 -10.05
C TYR A 150 0.88 -4.92 -9.12
N GLU A 151 1.20 -5.04 -7.83
CA GLU A 151 0.98 -3.96 -6.88
C GLU A 151 2.11 -2.93 -6.92
N ALA A 152 1.71 -1.65 -6.92
CA ALA A 152 2.62 -0.53 -6.78
C ALA A 152 3.45 -0.65 -5.49
N ASP A 153 2.86 -1.16 -4.40
CA ASP A 153 3.51 -1.26 -3.09
C ASP A 153 4.81 -2.07 -3.13
N ALA A 154 4.79 -3.22 -3.81
CA ALA A 154 5.98 -4.05 -4.00
C ALA A 154 7.05 -3.35 -4.87
N GLN A 155 6.62 -2.70 -5.96
CA GLN A 155 7.51 -1.95 -6.84
C GLN A 155 8.19 -0.79 -6.10
N LEU A 156 7.46 -0.10 -5.24
CA LEU A 156 7.94 1.01 -4.43
C LEU A 156 8.95 0.56 -3.38
N ALA A 157 8.64 -0.56 -2.71
CA ALA A 157 9.54 -1.17 -1.77
C ALA A 157 10.87 -1.55 -2.43
N TYR A 158 10.82 -2.15 -3.62
CA TYR A 158 12.02 -2.40 -4.43
C TYR A 158 12.81 -1.11 -4.73
N LEU A 159 12.16 -0.09 -5.29
CA LEU A 159 12.82 1.17 -5.66
C LEU A 159 13.41 1.91 -4.44
N SER A 160 12.80 1.78 -3.25
CA SER A 160 13.27 2.39 -2.00
C SER A 160 14.57 1.80 -1.45
N HIS A 161 14.95 0.60 -1.91
CA HIS A 161 16.21 -0.06 -1.52
C HIS A 161 17.32 0.11 -2.57
N LEU A 162 17.04 0.72 -3.72
CA LEU A 162 18.05 0.98 -4.73
C LEU A 162 18.88 2.22 -4.39
N GLU A 163 20.12 2.23 -4.88
CA GLU A 163 20.97 3.43 -4.89
C GLU A 163 20.40 4.48 -5.83
N THR A 164 20.64 5.76 -5.54
CA THR A 164 20.13 6.89 -6.34
C THR A 164 20.57 6.81 -7.81
N GLU A 165 21.80 6.35 -8.09
CA GLU A 165 22.33 6.17 -9.44
C GLU A 165 21.58 5.10 -10.24
N LYS A 166 20.97 4.12 -9.56
CA LYS A 166 20.17 3.03 -10.15
C LYS A 166 18.68 3.36 -10.20
N GLY A 167 18.31 4.62 -9.98
CA GLY A 167 16.92 5.09 -9.97
C GLY A 167 16.25 5.03 -8.59
N GLY A 168 17.02 4.74 -7.53
CA GLY A 168 16.53 4.65 -6.16
C GLY A 168 15.96 5.95 -5.61
N ILE A 169 15.14 5.81 -4.57
CA ILE A 169 14.25 6.88 -4.07
C ILE A 169 14.37 7.05 -2.55
N ALA A 170 14.30 8.29 -2.09
CA ALA A 170 14.60 8.66 -0.72
C ALA A 170 13.45 8.42 0.26
N ALA A 171 12.21 8.50 -0.21
CA ALA A 171 11.01 8.13 0.53
C ALA A 171 9.82 7.92 -0.41
N VAL A 172 8.79 7.25 0.10
CA VAL A 172 7.52 7.01 -0.59
C VAL A 172 6.44 7.87 0.04
N ILE A 173 5.68 8.62 -0.77
CA ILE A 173 4.52 9.40 -0.32
C ILE A 173 3.24 8.60 -0.57
N THR A 174 2.55 8.19 0.49
CA THR A 174 1.37 7.30 0.42
C THR A 174 0.42 7.47 1.61
N GLU A 175 -0.83 7.03 1.45
CA GLU A 175 -1.79 6.84 2.55
C GLU A 175 -1.96 5.35 2.93
N ASP A 176 -1.17 4.46 2.31
CA ASP A 176 -1.17 3.03 2.59
C ASP A 176 -0.05 2.66 3.55
N SER A 177 -0.43 2.05 4.68
CA SER A 177 0.54 1.62 5.70
C SER A 177 1.26 0.32 5.34
N ASP A 178 0.82 -0.39 4.29
CA ASP A 178 1.44 -1.65 3.86
C ASP A 178 2.90 -1.47 3.44
N LEU A 179 3.28 -0.28 2.96
CA LEU A 179 4.66 0.06 2.60
C LEU A 179 5.62 -0.06 3.80
N ILE A 180 5.13 0.12 5.04
CA ILE A 180 5.93 -0.12 6.24
C ILE A 180 6.20 -1.62 6.40
N ALA A 181 5.20 -2.48 6.13
CA ALA A 181 5.34 -3.93 6.21
C ALA A 181 6.18 -4.52 5.07
N TYR A 182 6.17 -3.90 3.89
CA TYR A 182 7.10 -4.19 2.80
C TYR A 182 8.55 -3.78 3.10
N GLY A 183 8.76 -2.94 4.11
CA GLY A 183 10.09 -2.55 4.55
C GLY A 183 10.65 -1.29 3.90
N CYS A 184 9.81 -0.40 3.37
CA CYS A 184 10.28 0.89 2.86
C CYS A 184 11.03 1.68 3.94
N PRO A 185 12.30 2.07 3.72
CA PRO A 185 13.11 2.74 4.75
C PRO A 185 12.48 4.03 5.29
N ALA A 186 11.85 4.82 4.43
CA ALA A 186 11.15 6.05 4.80
C ALA A 186 9.82 6.19 4.03
N VAL A 187 8.74 6.44 4.78
CA VAL A 187 7.40 6.63 4.24
C VAL A 187 6.80 7.93 4.78
N ILE A 188 6.20 8.72 3.89
CA ILE A 188 5.55 10.00 4.18
C ILE A 188 4.04 9.83 3.96
N PHE A 189 3.28 10.06 5.02
CA PHE A 189 1.83 10.00 5.08
C PHE A 189 1.22 11.40 5.12
N LYS A 190 -0.06 11.50 4.74
CA LYS A 190 -0.90 12.68 4.92
C LYS A 190 -0.28 13.97 4.38
N MET A 191 0.36 13.90 3.23
CA MET A 191 0.93 15.10 2.60
C MET A 191 -0.20 16.05 2.18
N ASP A 192 -0.21 17.25 2.75
CA ASP A 192 -1.17 18.31 2.45
C ASP A 192 -0.83 19.05 1.15
N ARG A 193 -1.56 20.14 0.86
CA ARG A 193 -1.38 20.95 -0.36
C ARG A 193 -0.17 21.89 -0.30
N GLU A 194 0.37 22.13 0.88
CA GLU A 194 1.50 23.02 1.15
C GLU A 194 2.83 22.24 1.22
N GLY A 195 2.74 20.92 1.44
CA GLY A 195 3.87 19.99 1.47
C GLY A 195 4.24 19.54 2.88
N ASN A 196 3.39 19.79 3.87
CA ASN A 196 3.56 19.23 5.21
C ASN A 196 3.02 17.80 5.22
N GLY A 197 3.66 16.92 5.99
CA GLY A 197 3.24 15.53 6.12
C GLY A 197 3.79 14.87 7.38
N GLU A 198 3.52 13.58 7.52
CA GLU A 198 3.89 12.74 8.65
C GLU A 198 4.84 11.64 8.17
N ARG A 199 6.06 11.57 8.67
CA ARG A 199 7.07 10.59 8.25
C ARG A 199 7.27 9.49 9.29
N ILE A 200 7.45 8.26 8.81
CA ILE A 200 8.00 7.15 9.58
C ILE A 200 9.29 6.67 8.89
N GLU A 201 10.36 6.53 9.69
CA GLU A 201 11.64 5.94 9.26
C GLU A 201 11.87 4.62 10.01
N LEU A 202 12.04 3.51 9.29
CA LEU A 202 12.14 2.17 9.88
C LEU A 202 13.36 2.02 10.79
N GLU A 203 14.48 2.64 10.43
CA GLU A 203 15.69 2.62 11.27
C GLU A 203 15.41 3.22 12.65
N LYS A 204 14.63 4.31 12.72
CA LYS A 204 14.21 4.92 14.00
C LYS A 204 13.22 4.03 14.75
N VAL A 205 12.34 3.33 14.03
CA VAL A 205 11.41 2.37 14.64
C VAL A 205 12.17 1.26 15.37
N PHE A 206 13.16 0.65 14.73
CA PHE A 206 13.93 -0.45 15.32
C PHE A 206 15.02 0.00 16.31
N SER A 207 15.53 1.22 16.22
CA SER A 207 16.56 1.73 17.14
C SER A 207 16.00 2.39 18.41
N ALA A 208 14.74 2.84 18.40
CA ALA A 208 14.15 3.58 19.51
C ALA A 208 14.18 2.81 20.84
N VAL A 209 14.64 3.50 21.89
CA VAL A 209 14.74 2.95 23.25
C VAL A 209 13.51 3.29 24.10
N SER A 210 13.01 4.52 23.98
CA SER A 210 11.99 5.07 24.88
C SER A 210 10.56 5.01 24.33
N CYS A 211 10.38 4.67 23.05
CA CYS A 211 9.05 4.61 22.42
C CYS A 211 8.27 3.35 22.83
N LYS A 212 6.97 3.53 23.11
CA LYS A 212 6.02 2.45 23.37
C LYS A 212 4.89 2.52 22.33
N PRO A 213 4.57 1.44 21.61
CA PRO A 213 5.14 0.08 21.67
C PRO A 213 6.60 0.05 21.21
N SER A 214 7.44 -0.80 21.81
CA SER A 214 8.86 -0.93 21.42
C SER A 214 9.03 -1.98 20.33
N PHE A 215 9.89 -1.68 19.34
CA PHE A 215 10.28 -2.60 18.27
C PHE A 215 11.78 -2.92 18.29
N ARG A 216 12.49 -2.60 19.39
CA ARG A 216 13.96 -2.73 19.47
C ARG A 216 14.51 -4.13 19.20
N ASN A 217 13.72 -5.16 19.45
CA ASN A 217 14.10 -6.56 19.25
C ASN A 217 13.36 -7.19 18.07
N PHE A 218 12.81 -6.38 17.17
CA PHE A 218 12.18 -6.84 15.94
C PHE A 218 13.20 -6.71 14.81
N ASP A 219 13.31 -7.75 14.01
CA ASP A 219 13.82 -7.62 12.65
C ASP A 219 12.64 -7.37 11.68
N MET A 220 12.95 -7.16 10.41
CA MET A 220 11.92 -6.97 9.39
C MET A 220 10.99 -8.19 9.27
N LYS A 221 11.49 -9.42 9.45
CA LYS A 221 10.67 -10.63 9.33
C LYS A 221 9.61 -10.69 10.43
N LEU A 222 9.98 -10.38 11.68
CA LEU A 222 9.08 -10.29 12.81
C LEU A 222 8.09 -9.13 12.66
N PHE A 223 8.54 -8.00 12.14
CA PHE A 223 7.68 -6.83 11.90
C PHE A 223 6.63 -7.11 10.80
N THR A 224 7.04 -7.65 9.66
CA THR A 224 6.11 -8.06 8.60
C THR A 224 5.17 -9.15 9.10
N GLY A 225 5.69 -10.14 9.85
CA GLY A 225 4.86 -11.18 10.46
C GLY A 225 3.82 -10.62 11.44
N MET A 226 4.18 -9.61 12.25
CA MET A 226 3.23 -8.89 13.10
C MET A 226 2.12 -8.22 12.26
N CYS A 227 2.48 -7.59 11.15
CA CYS A 227 1.54 -6.93 10.25
C CYS A 227 0.57 -7.92 9.61
N VAL A 228 1.07 -9.07 9.14
CA VAL A 228 0.23 -10.15 8.58
C VAL A 228 -0.70 -10.72 9.66
N LEU A 229 -0.22 -10.92 10.90
CA LEU A 229 -1.06 -11.37 12.03
C LEU A 229 -2.18 -10.38 12.38
N ALA A 230 -1.90 -9.09 12.26
CA ALA A 230 -2.88 -8.02 12.49
C ALA A 230 -3.96 -7.91 11.40
N GLY A 231 -3.80 -8.67 10.30
CA GLY A 231 -4.65 -8.66 9.13
C GLY A 231 -4.14 -7.67 8.08
N CYS A 232 -4.00 -8.17 6.87
CA CYS A 232 -3.57 -7.42 5.69
C CYS A 232 -4.48 -7.74 4.48
N ASP A 233 -4.21 -7.13 3.34
CA ASP A 233 -4.99 -7.35 2.12
C ASP A 233 -4.91 -8.80 1.58
N PHE A 234 -3.89 -9.57 1.98
CA PHE A 234 -3.67 -10.97 1.55
C PHE A 234 -4.23 -12.02 2.50
N LEU A 235 -4.37 -11.68 3.79
CA LEU A 235 -4.81 -12.61 4.83
C LEU A 235 -5.59 -11.86 5.91
N PRO A 236 -6.87 -12.20 6.16
CA PRO A 236 -7.61 -11.66 7.29
C PRO A 236 -6.97 -12.07 8.63
N SER A 237 -7.06 -11.19 9.62
CA SER A 237 -6.63 -11.50 10.98
C SER A 237 -7.52 -12.59 11.61
N VAL A 238 -6.93 -13.42 12.48
CA VAL A 238 -7.72 -14.28 13.38
C VAL A 238 -8.62 -13.39 14.26
N PRO A 239 -9.90 -13.74 14.48
CA PRO A 239 -10.81 -12.94 15.29
C PRO A 239 -10.22 -12.55 16.65
N GLY A 240 -10.27 -11.26 16.98
CA GLY A 240 -9.70 -10.70 18.21
C GLY A 240 -8.18 -10.53 18.23
N ILE A 241 -7.49 -10.74 17.11
CA ILE A 241 -6.05 -10.44 16.95
C ILE A 241 -5.89 -9.18 16.09
N GLY A 242 -5.84 -8.01 16.73
CA GLY A 242 -5.46 -6.75 16.08
C GLY A 242 -3.98 -6.40 16.28
N VAL A 243 -3.54 -5.26 15.75
CA VAL A 243 -2.13 -4.82 15.78
C VAL A 243 -1.49 -4.86 17.17
N ALA A 244 -2.20 -4.41 18.21
CA ALA A 244 -1.68 -4.42 19.58
C ALA A 244 -1.47 -5.85 20.13
N ARG A 245 -2.39 -6.77 19.82
CA ARG A 245 -2.28 -8.17 20.26
C ARG A 245 -1.22 -8.91 19.45
N ALA A 246 -1.14 -8.66 18.15
CA ALA A 246 -0.08 -9.17 17.28
C ALA A 246 1.30 -8.72 17.78
N HIS A 247 1.46 -7.42 18.09
CA HIS A 247 2.70 -6.88 18.68
C HIS A 247 3.06 -7.57 20.00
N ALA A 248 2.09 -7.79 20.90
CA ALA A 248 2.32 -8.48 22.16
C ALA A 248 2.78 -9.93 21.96
N LEU A 249 2.17 -10.67 21.02
CA LEU A 249 2.56 -12.04 20.70
C LEU A 249 3.98 -12.10 20.12
N VAL A 250 4.29 -11.23 19.15
CA VAL A 250 5.62 -11.18 18.52
C VAL A 250 6.68 -10.74 19.52
N SER A 251 6.39 -9.76 20.36
CA SER A 251 7.29 -9.30 21.42
C SER A 251 7.62 -10.40 22.45
N LYS A 252 6.61 -11.22 22.78
CA LYS A 252 6.73 -12.32 23.77
C LYS A 252 7.48 -13.51 23.21
N TYR A 253 7.12 -13.99 22.03
CA TYR A 253 7.59 -15.27 21.52
C TYR A 253 8.77 -15.15 20.55
N ARG A 254 8.87 -14.03 19.80
CA ARG A 254 9.94 -13.75 18.81
C ARG A 254 10.21 -14.88 17.81
N ASN A 255 9.20 -15.70 17.57
CA ASN A 255 9.27 -16.85 16.68
C ASN A 255 7.88 -17.05 16.09
N ILE A 256 7.76 -16.88 14.77
CA ILE A 256 6.49 -16.90 14.05
C ILE A 256 5.82 -18.28 14.16
N ASP A 257 6.56 -19.37 13.99
CA ASP A 257 6.02 -20.74 14.04
C ASP A 257 5.42 -21.06 15.41
N ARG A 258 6.10 -20.64 16.48
CA ARG A 258 5.60 -20.74 17.86
C ARG A 258 4.34 -19.92 18.06
N ILE A 259 4.26 -18.71 17.49
CA ILE A 259 3.07 -17.86 17.59
C ILE A 259 1.88 -18.53 16.90
N LEU A 260 2.08 -19.06 15.68
CA LEU A 260 1.05 -19.78 14.95
C LEU A 260 0.57 -21.03 15.70
N SER A 261 1.50 -21.77 16.33
CA SER A 261 1.17 -22.94 17.16
C SER A 261 0.33 -22.57 18.38
N VAL A 262 0.68 -21.48 19.07
CA VAL A 262 -0.09 -20.96 20.22
C VAL A 262 -1.47 -20.49 19.77
N LEU A 263 -1.58 -19.77 18.65
CA LEU A 263 -2.86 -19.33 18.12
C LEU A 263 -3.75 -20.51 17.73
N LYS A 264 -3.17 -21.55 17.12
CA LYS A 264 -3.90 -22.78 16.79
C LYS A 264 -4.44 -23.48 18.03
N PHE A 265 -3.69 -23.47 19.13
CA PHE A 265 -4.14 -24.04 20.40
C PHE A 265 -5.22 -23.19 21.09
N GLU A 266 -5.04 -21.86 21.14
CA GLU A 266 -5.97 -20.96 21.85
C GLU A 266 -7.26 -20.66 21.07
N LYS A 267 -7.19 -20.66 19.73
CA LYS A 267 -8.25 -20.16 18.84
C LYS A 267 -8.48 -21.04 17.61
N GLY A 268 -8.06 -22.31 17.64
CA GLY A 268 -8.16 -23.23 16.50
C GLY A 268 -9.53 -23.24 15.83
N ASP A 269 -10.60 -23.26 16.62
CA ASP A 269 -11.99 -23.28 16.12
C ASP A 269 -12.40 -22.02 15.33
N GLN A 270 -11.66 -20.92 15.49
CA GLN A 270 -11.90 -19.64 14.82
C GLN A 270 -10.90 -19.36 13.69
N MET A 271 -9.91 -20.24 13.51
CA MET A 271 -8.90 -20.13 12.47
C MET A 271 -9.34 -20.88 11.22
N LEU A 272 -8.95 -20.37 10.06
CA LEU A 272 -9.06 -21.14 8.82
C LEU A 272 -8.18 -22.39 8.93
N GLU A 273 -8.64 -23.52 8.39
CA GLU A 273 -7.91 -24.81 8.48
C GLU A 273 -6.45 -24.69 8.01
N ASP A 274 -6.22 -23.93 6.93
CA ASP A 274 -4.90 -23.70 6.32
C ASP A 274 -4.27 -22.34 6.69
N TYR A 275 -4.68 -21.71 7.81
CA TYR A 275 -4.22 -20.37 8.16
C TYR A 275 -2.70 -20.23 8.20
N ALA A 276 -1.97 -21.23 8.71
CA ALA A 276 -0.51 -21.20 8.78
C ALA A 276 0.14 -21.19 7.37
N LYS A 277 -0.46 -21.90 6.41
CA LYS A 277 0.01 -21.88 5.02
C LYS A 277 -0.26 -20.51 4.40
N SER A 278 -1.50 -20.02 4.49
CA SER A 278 -1.86 -18.68 3.98
C SER A 278 -1.05 -17.56 4.63
N PHE A 279 -0.65 -17.73 5.89
CA PHE A 279 0.25 -16.81 6.58
C PHE A 279 1.63 -16.76 5.92
N ASN A 280 2.20 -17.93 5.61
CA ASN A 280 3.48 -18.00 4.92
C ASN A 280 3.39 -17.46 3.48
N ASP A 281 2.30 -17.74 2.78
CA ASP A 281 2.05 -17.18 1.43
C ASP A 281 1.97 -15.64 1.49
N ALA A 282 1.22 -15.08 2.43
CA ALA A 282 1.13 -13.63 2.63
C ALA A 282 2.49 -13.01 3.00
N LEU A 283 3.25 -13.66 3.89
CA LEU A 283 4.59 -13.21 4.25
C LEU A 283 5.54 -13.24 3.04
N ALA A 284 5.44 -14.26 2.19
CA ALA A 284 6.22 -14.38 0.98
C ALA A 284 5.87 -13.30 -0.05
N VAL A 285 4.61 -12.88 -0.17
CA VAL A 285 4.22 -11.73 -1.01
C VAL A 285 4.96 -10.46 -0.58
N PHE A 286 4.95 -10.14 0.72
CA PHE A 286 5.68 -8.98 1.25
C PHE A 286 7.20 -9.02 1.05
N GLN A 287 7.78 -10.19 0.78
CA GLN A 287 9.23 -10.35 0.61
C GLN A 287 9.65 -10.53 -0.85
N HIS A 288 8.83 -11.21 -1.64
CA HIS A 288 9.20 -11.76 -2.94
C HIS A 288 8.16 -11.45 -4.03
N ALA A 289 7.24 -10.52 -3.82
CA ALA A 289 6.34 -10.07 -4.89
C ALA A 289 7.13 -9.72 -6.17
N ARG A 290 6.52 -10.01 -7.33
CA ARG A 290 7.13 -9.69 -8.62
C ARG A 290 7.08 -8.19 -8.88
N ILE A 291 8.19 -7.67 -9.38
CA ILE A 291 8.41 -6.27 -9.73
C ILE A 291 9.03 -6.18 -11.13
N TYR A 292 8.96 -4.99 -11.72
CA TYR A 292 9.61 -4.66 -12.97
C TYR A 292 10.90 -3.88 -12.70
N ASP A 293 12.03 -4.39 -13.16
CA ASP A 293 13.30 -3.66 -13.10
C ASP A 293 13.48 -2.84 -14.37
N ILE A 294 13.53 -1.52 -14.22
CA ILE A 294 13.66 -0.57 -15.34
C ILE A 294 15.04 -0.69 -16.00
N ASN A 295 16.08 -1.04 -15.23
CA ASN A 295 17.45 -1.08 -15.73
C ASN A 295 17.68 -2.33 -16.59
N THR A 296 17.23 -3.50 -16.12
CA THR A 296 17.35 -4.75 -16.89
C THR A 296 16.19 -4.98 -17.85
N LYS A 297 15.07 -4.25 -17.67
CA LYS A 297 13.81 -4.37 -18.42
C LYS A 297 13.17 -5.76 -18.28
N GLU A 298 13.34 -6.39 -17.13
CA GLU A 298 12.86 -7.74 -16.84
C GLU A 298 11.94 -7.77 -15.62
N LEU A 299 11.07 -8.78 -15.60
CA LEU A 299 10.31 -9.14 -14.40
C LEU A 299 11.21 -9.95 -13.47
N LYS A 300 11.28 -9.53 -12.21
CA LYS A 300 12.03 -10.24 -11.18
C LYS A 300 11.31 -10.17 -9.83
N HIS A 301 11.78 -10.96 -8.87
CA HIS A 301 11.30 -10.88 -7.50
C HIS A 301 11.97 -9.72 -6.75
N MET A 302 11.22 -9.03 -5.89
CA MET A 302 11.74 -7.90 -5.09
C MET A 302 12.97 -8.28 -4.25
N LYS A 303 12.94 -9.48 -3.64
CA LYS A 303 14.09 -10.11 -3.00
C LYS A 303 14.31 -11.49 -3.63
N PRO A 304 15.57 -11.95 -3.74
CA PRO A 304 15.87 -13.29 -4.22
C PRO A 304 15.09 -14.35 -3.46
N LEU A 305 14.56 -15.35 -4.18
CA LEU A 305 13.88 -16.49 -3.56
C LEU A 305 14.93 -17.39 -2.89
N PRO A 306 14.76 -17.75 -1.61
CA PRO A 306 15.63 -18.74 -0.97
C PRO A 306 15.51 -20.10 -1.68
N GLU A 307 16.62 -20.83 -1.84
CA GLU A 307 16.63 -22.14 -2.51
C GLU A 307 15.62 -23.13 -1.88
N ASN A 308 15.58 -23.19 -0.55
CA ASN A 308 14.62 -24.02 0.20
C ASN A 308 13.15 -23.67 -0.09
N PHE A 309 12.87 -22.44 -0.51
CA PHE A 309 11.51 -21.98 -0.83
C PHE A 309 11.05 -22.55 -2.18
N LEU A 310 11.95 -22.62 -3.16
CA LEU A 310 11.68 -23.18 -4.50
C LEU A 310 11.35 -24.68 -4.42
N GLU A 311 12.10 -25.43 -3.61
CA GLU A 311 11.88 -26.86 -3.39
C GLU A 311 10.52 -27.16 -2.73
N SER A 312 10.08 -26.30 -1.81
CA SER A 312 8.87 -26.51 -1.02
C SER A 312 7.55 -26.27 -1.78
N LEU A 313 7.58 -25.52 -2.87
CA LEU A 313 6.39 -25.03 -3.58
C LEU A 313 6.13 -25.71 -4.93
N ASN A 314 6.93 -26.71 -5.32
CA ASN A 314 6.87 -27.34 -6.65
C ASN A 314 6.74 -26.29 -7.78
N GLU A 315 7.47 -25.17 -7.66
CA GLU A 315 7.47 -24.05 -8.61
C GLU A 315 6.14 -23.27 -8.77
N ASN A 316 5.07 -23.58 -8.03
CA ASN A 316 3.82 -22.82 -8.12
C ASN A 316 3.92 -21.48 -7.36
N LEU A 317 4.43 -20.47 -8.06
CA LEU A 317 4.69 -19.12 -7.56
C LEU A 317 3.67 -18.08 -8.05
N ASP A 318 2.54 -18.52 -8.63
CA ASP A 318 1.55 -17.62 -9.22
C ASP A 318 0.92 -16.66 -8.19
N PHE A 319 0.89 -17.04 -6.92
CA PHE A 319 0.42 -16.18 -5.84
C PHE A 319 1.34 -14.97 -5.58
N LEU A 320 2.59 -14.99 -6.04
CA LEU A 320 3.52 -13.84 -6.02
C LEU A 320 3.33 -12.91 -7.23
N GLY A 321 2.38 -13.25 -8.11
CA GLY A 321 2.15 -12.65 -9.42
C GLY A 321 2.50 -13.66 -10.52
N PRO A 322 1.58 -14.11 -11.37
CA PRO A 322 1.86 -15.06 -12.45
C PRO A 322 2.79 -14.48 -13.54
N TYR A 323 3.30 -15.30 -14.48
CA TYR A 323 3.96 -14.72 -15.66
C TYR A 323 2.86 -14.29 -16.63
N PRO A 324 2.90 -13.06 -17.16
CA PRO A 324 1.91 -12.58 -18.11
C PRO A 324 1.93 -13.33 -19.44
#